data_AF-A0A5S9XGZ2-F1
#
_entry.id   AF-A0A5S9XGZ2-F1
#
_cell.length_a   1.000
_cell.length_b   1.000
_cell.length_c   1.000
_cell.angle_alpha   90.00
_cell.angle_beta   90.00
_cell.angle_gamma   90.00
#
_symmetry.space_group_name_H-M   'P 1'
#
loop_
_entity.id
_entity.type
_entity.pdbx_description
1 polymer ?
#
loop_
_entity_poly.entity_id
_entity_poly.type
_entity_poly.pdbx_seq_one_letter_code
_entity_poly.pdbx_strand_id
1 'polypeptide(L)'
;MLEWLAVHDQPCYSSQVGGKTGSGSSGSKRAHNTNASDSNSVGSSARPMGRDASKKKVKKKGNGDACLVVVNEEWNDFKQLKEKELENLEKNCQETEEANKLKKMEMFMKLFESEHLNDWSKKLLEKLNYELFGN
;
A
#
# COMPACT_ATOMS: atom_id res chain seq x y z
N MET A 1 13.76 15.20 11.59
CA MET A 1 12.55 14.97 10.77
C MET A 1 12.68 15.70 9.44
N LEU A 2 13.45 15.13 8.50
CA LEU A 2 13.69 15.71 7.17
C LEU A 2 13.60 14.66 6.04
N GLU A 3 13.09 13.46 6.32
CA GLU A 3 13.07 12.36 5.34
C GLU A 3 11.76 12.25 4.54
N TRP A 4 10.72 12.99 4.91
CA TRP A 4 9.41 12.91 4.25
C TRP A 4 9.21 13.92 3.10
N LEU A 5 10.15 14.85 2.88
CA LEU A 5 10.02 15.86 1.81
C LEU A 5 10.43 15.35 0.42
N ALA A 6 11.17 14.25 0.33
CA ALA A 6 11.77 13.81 -0.95
C ALA A 6 10.83 13.01 -1.86
N VAL A 7 9.67 12.56 -1.37
CA VAL A 7 8.78 11.66 -2.14
C VAL A 7 7.79 12.43 -3.02
N HIS A 8 7.61 13.73 -2.80
CA HIS A 8 6.59 14.52 -3.51
C HIS A 8 7.04 15.07 -4.87
N ASP A 9 8.30 14.89 -5.26
CA ASP A 9 8.86 15.52 -6.46
C ASP A 9 9.05 14.56 -7.65
N GLN A 10 8.25 13.48 -7.73
CA GLN A 10 8.19 12.66 -8.95
C GLN A 10 7.09 13.14 -9.91
N PRO A 11 7.40 13.35 -11.19
CA PRO A 11 6.43 13.78 -12.19
C PRO A 11 5.45 12.64 -12.50
N CYS A 12 4.17 12.90 -12.31
CA CYS A 12 3.10 11.96 -12.64
C CYS A 12 2.95 11.87 -14.16
N TYR A 13 3.41 10.77 -14.77
CA TYR A 13 3.14 10.47 -16.17
C TYR A 13 1.67 10.06 -16.33
N SER A 14 0.81 11.02 -16.69
CA SER A 14 -0.55 10.74 -17.15
C SER A 14 -0.51 10.17 -18.57
N SER A 15 -1.02 8.95 -18.78
CA SER A 15 -1.26 8.40 -20.11
C SER A 15 -2.42 9.12 -20.79
N GLN A 16 -2.11 10.08 -21.65
CA GLN A 16 -3.10 10.72 -22.51
C GLN A 16 -3.22 9.97 -23.83
N VAL A 17 -4.28 9.19 -23.97
CA VAL A 17 -4.77 8.71 -25.26
C VAL A 17 -5.18 9.91 -26.12
N GLY A 18 -4.48 10.07 -27.25
CA GLY A 18 -4.97 10.58 -28.54
C GLY A 18 -5.84 11.83 -28.55
N GLY A 19 -5.24 12.99 -28.86
CA GLY A 19 -5.95 14.19 -29.29
C GLY A 19 -5.01 15.14 -30.03
N LYS A 20 -5.40 15.57 -31.22
CA LYS A 20 -4.57 16.23 -32.23
C LYS A 20 -4.41 17.73 -31.98
N THR A 21 -3.35 18.29 -32.56
CA THR A 21 -3.26 19.67 -33.06
C THR A 21 -3.22 20.79 -32.02
N GLY A 22 -2.02 21.33 -31.80
CA GLY A 22 -1.70 22.76 -31.94
C GLY A 22 -2.33 23.81 -31.00
N SER A 23 -1.49 24.80 -30.73
CA SER A 23 -1.83 26.17 -30.31
C SER A 23 -1.84 26.42 -28.80
N GLY A 24 -0.89 27.27 -28.38
CA GLY A 24 -0.74 27.74 -27.01
C GLY A 24 -1.59 28.97 -26.69
N SER A 25 -1.66 29.27 -25.40
CA SER A 25 -1.56 30.60 -24.77
C SER A 25 -1.90 30.41 -23.30
N SER A 26 -0.98 30.80 -22.41
CA SER A 26 -1.03 32.02 -21.60
C SER A 26 -2.22 32.06 -20.64
N GLY A 27 -1.92 31.91 -19.35
CA GLY A 27 -2.90 31.73 -18.29
C GLY A 27 -3.74 32.96 -17.97
N SER A 28 -4.75 32.78 -17.10
CA SER A 28 -5.34 33.88 -16.33
C SER A 28 -6.14 33.35 -15.13
N LYS A 29 -6.05 34.08 -14.02
CA LYS A 29 -6.67 33.80 -12.72
C LYS A 29 -8.06 34.45 -12.61
N ARG A 30 -8.92 33.83 -11.78
CA ARG A 30 -10.15 34.34 -11.09
C ARG A 30 -11.43 34.47 -11.92
N ALA A 31 -12.51 33.85 -11.45
CA ALA A 31 -13.55 34.53 -10.65
C ALA A 31 -14.78 33.63 -10.45
N HIS A 32 -15.31 33.62 -9.23
CA HIS A 32 -16.65 33.16 -8.88
C HIS A 32 -17.70 34.04 -9.58
N ASN A 33 -18.77 33.45 -10.15
CA ASN A 33 -20.15 33.95 -10.09
C ASN A 33 -21.18 33.00 -10.75
N THR A 34 -22.22 32.72 -9.95
CA THR A 34 -23.62 32.32 -10.19
C THR A 34 -24.24 32.29 -11.60
N ASN A 35 -25.02 31.21 -11.80
CA ASN A 35 -26.37 31.12 -12.40
C ASN A 35 -26.56 31.40 -13.92
N ALA A 36 -26.92 30.36 -14.68
CA ALA A 36 -27.86 30.43 -15.81
C ALA A 36 -28.28 29.02 -16.26
N SER A 37 -29.58 28.74 -16.14
CA SER A 37 -30.28 27.71 -16.91
C SER A 37 -30.03 27.88 -18.40
N ASP A 38 -29.95 26.78 -19.16
CA ASP A 38 -30.65 26.68 -20.45
C ASP A 38 -30.76 25.22 -20.90
N SER A 39 -32.01 24.85 -21.20
CA SER A 39 -32.47 23.50 -21.52
C SER A 39 -32.47 23.29 -23.02
N ASN A 40 -31.85 22.21 -23.52
CA ASN A 40 -32.09 21.71 -24.87
C ASN A 40 -32.79 20.34 -24.83
N SER A 41 -34.13 20.44 -24.85
CA SER A 41 -35.08 19.35 -25.02
C SER A 41 -34.85 18.61 -26.36
N VAL A 42 -34.44 17.34 -26.30
CA VAL A 42 -34.48 16.41 -27.44
C VAL A 42 -35.73 15.53 -27.31
N GLY A 43 -36.53 15.52 -28.38
CA GLY A 43 -37.90 15.07 -28.44
C GLY A 43 -38.15 13.62 -27.98
N SER A 44 -39.31 13.44 -27.35
CA SER A 44 -39.79 12.14 -26.89
C SER A 44 -40.05 11.21 -28.07
N SER A 45 -39.27 10.12 -28.17
CA SER A 45 -39.63 8.97 -29.00
C SER A 45 -40.88 8.30 -28.41
N ALA A 46 -41.91 8.14 -29.24
CA ALA A 46 -43.20 7.59 -28.84
C ALA A 46 -43.04 6.18 -28.27
N ARG A 47 -43.59 5.94 -27.07
CA ARG A 47 -43.52 4.63 -26.41
C ARG A 47 -44.53 3.67 -27.06
N PRO A 48 -44.18 2.39 -27.25
CA PRO A 48 -45.12 1.41 -27.77
C PRO A 48 -46.29 1.25 -26.79
N MET A 49 -47.51 1.38 -27.33
CA MET A 49 -48.73 1.09 -26.59
C MET A 49 -48.90 -0.42 -26.44
N GLY A 50 -49.23 -0.87 -25.23
CA GLY A 50 -49.60 -2.26 -24.97
C GLY A 50 -48.75 -2.93 -23.89
N ARG A 51 -48.88 -2.44 -22.66
CA ARG A 51 -48.58 -3.27 -21.48
C ARG A 51 -49.44 -2.77 -20.33
N ASP A 52 -50.45 -3.56 -19.97
CA ASP A 52 -51.28 -3.32 -18.79
C ASP A 52 -50.38 -3.11 -17.57
N ALA A 53 -50.40 -1.89 -17.04
CA ALA A 53 -49.62 -1.49 -15.89
C ALA A 53 -50.37 -1.89 -14.61
N SER A 54 -50.42 -3.19 -14.30
CA SER A 54 -50.71 -3.61 -12.93
C SER A 54 -49.52 -3.21 -12.05
N LYS A 55 -49.68 -2.11 -11.31
CA LYS A 55 -48.69 -1.61 -10.35
C LYS A 55 -48.53 -2.60 -9.18
N LYS A 56 -47.76 -3.67 -9.35
CA LYS A 56 -47.23 -4.41 -8.20
C LYS A 56 -46.11 -3.58 -7.58
N LYS A 57 -46.43 -2.81 -6.52
CA LYS A 57 -45.43 -2.27 -5.61
C LYS A 57 -44.80 -3.42 -4.82
N VAL A 58 -43.87 -4.15 -5.44
CA VAL A 58 -42.91 -4.96 -4.68
C VAL A 58 -41.81 -4.02 -4.25
N LYS A 59 -41.92 -3.52 -3.02
CA LYS A 59 -40.79 -2.91 -2.30
C LYS A 59 -39.74 -4.01 -2.20
N LYS A 60 -38.65 -3.90 -2.98
CA LYS A 60 -37.49 -4.78 -2.88
C LYS A 60 -36.93 -4.61 -1.46
N LYS A 61 -37.22 -5.58 -0.59
CA LYS A 61 -36.58 -5.70 0.73
C LYS A 61 -36.06 -7.11 0.82
N GLY A 62 -34.74 -7.24 0.88
CA GLY A 62 -34.05 -8.51 1.08
C GLY A 62 -32.76 -8.57 0.29
N ASN A 63 -31.68 -8.91 0.99
CA ASN A 63 -30.31 -9.17 0.56
C ASN A 63 -29.28 -8.04 0.76
N GLY A 64 -29.59 -6.99 1.52
CA GLY A 64 -28.57 -6.05 2.01
C GLY A 64 -27.79 -6.61 3.20
N ASP A 65 -28.51 -7.16 4.19
CA ASP A 65 -27.92 -7.65 5.44
C ASP A 65 -27.00 -8.87 5.23
N ALA A 66 -27.39 -9.82 4.38
CA ALA A 66 -26.57 -11.00 4.09
C ALA A 66 -25.26 -10.66 3.37
N CYS A 67 -25.26 -9.67 2.47
CA CYS A 67 -24.05 -9.23 1.77
C CYS A 67 -23.10 -8.47 2.72
N LEU A 68 -23.66 -7.73 3.68
CA LEU A 68 -22.89 -6.97 4.65
C LEU A 68 -22.25 -7.87 5.72
N VAL A 69 -22.96 -8.94 6.12
CA VAL A 69 -22.40 -9.97 7.03
C VAL A 69 -21.22 -10.69 6.36
N VAL A 70 -21.35 -11.10 5.09
CA VAL A 70 -20.26 -11.76 4.35
C VAL A 70 -19.04 -10.86 4.20
N VAL A 71 -19.22 -9.59 3.80
CA VAL A 71 -18.11 -8.63 3.70
C VAL A 71 -17.44 -8.39 5.05
N ASN A 72 -18.20 -8.39 6.15
CA ASN A 72 -17.67 -8.21 7.50
C ASN A 72 -16.89 -9.44 7.98
N GLU A 73 -17.35 -10.65 7.64
CA GLU A 73 -16.64 -11.91 7.91
C GLU A 73 -15.33 -11.99 7.10
N GLU A 74 -15.37 -11.70 5.80
CA GLU A 74 -14.18 -11.64 4.94
C GLU A 74 -13.15 -10.61 5.44
N TRP A 75 -13.61 -9.47 5.93
CA TRP A 75 -12.74 -8.44 6.50
C TRP A 75 -12.06 -8.90 7.79
N ASN A 76 -12.78 -9.64 8.64
CA ASN A 76 -12.22 -10.23 9.85
C ASN A 76 -11.17 -11.31 9.52
N ASP A 77 -11.45 -12.17 8.55
CA ASP A 77 -10.50 -13.20 8.10
C ASP A 77 -9.23 -12.56 7.51
N PHE A 78 -9.40 -11.51 6.70
CA PHE A 78 -8.27 -10.74 6.18
C PHE A 78 -7.43 -10.13 7.31
N LYS A 79 -8.07 -9.57 8.33
CA LYS A 79 -7.37 -9.00 9.50
C LYS A 79 -6.56 -10.06 10.25
N GLN A 80 -7.15 -11.23 10.51
CA GLN A 80 -6.45 -12.34 11.18
C GLN A 80 -5.28 -12.86 10.35
N LEU A 81 -5.45 -12.96 9.03
CA LEU A 81 -4.39 -13.37 8.12
C LEU A 81 -3.21 -12.37 8.19
N LYS A 82 -3.51 -11.07 8.19
CA LYS A 82 -2.49 -10.02 8.30
C LYS A 82 -1.76 -10.01 9.62
N GLU A 83 -2.47 -10.25 10.72
CA GLU A 83 -1.86 -10.37 12.04
C GLU A 83 -0.90 -11.56 12.11
N LYS A 84 -1.32 -12.72 11.59
CA LYS A 84 -0.48 -13.92 11.52
C LYS A 84 0.73 -13.75 10.59
N GLU A 85 0.58 -13.04 9.48
CA GLU A 85 1.68 -12.71 8.56
C GLU A 85 2.74 -11.85 9.28
N LEU A 86 2.31 -10.85 10.05
CA LEU A 86 3.21 -10.01 10.85
C LEU A 86 3.93 -10.81 11.95
N GLU A 87 3.20 -11.64 12.69
CA GLU A 87 3.80 -12.49 13.73
C GLU A 87 4.87 -13.42 13.16
N ASN A 88 4.60 -14.03 12.00
CA ASN A 88 5.57 -14.90 11.33
C ASN A 88 6.81 -14.13 10.85
N LEU A 89 6.63 -12.89 10.36
CA LEU A 89 7.76 -12.04 9.97
C LEU A 89 8.62 -11.64 11.17
N GLU A 90 7.99 -11.30 12.29
CA GLU A 90 8.71 -10.98 13.53
C GLU A 90 9.53 -12.17 14.01
N LYS A 91 8.92 -13.36 14.05
CA LYS A 91 9.61 -14.60 14.44
C LYS A 91 10.82 -14.89 13.53
N ASN A 92 10.65 -14.79 12.21
CA ASN A 92 11.75 -14.98 11.27
C ASN A 92 12.88 -13.96 11.50
N CYS A 93 12.53 -12.70 11.80
CA CYS A 93 13.53 -11.68 12.10
C CYS A 93 14.34 -12.04 13.35
N GLN A 94 13.68 -12.43 14.42
CA GLN A 94 14.33 -12.87 15.66
C GLN A 94 15.25 -14.09 15.41
N GLU A 95 14.77 -15.11 14.72
CA GLU A 95 15.56 -16.30 14.39
C GLU A 95 16.82 -15.93 13.57
N THR A 96 16.71 -14.99 12.62
CA THR A 96 17.88 -14.54 11.85
C THR A 96 18.87 -13.76 12.70
N GLU A 97 18.41 -12.95 13.66
CA GLU A 97 19.27 -12.22 14.59
C GLU A 97 20.02 -13.19 15.51
N GLU A 98 19.32 -14.16 16.08
CA GLU A 98 19.91 -15.22 16.92
C GLU A 98 20.93 -16.05 16.14
N ALA A 99 20.59 -16.48 14.91
CA ALA A 99 21.52 -17.23 14.06
C ALA A 99 22.77 -16.40 13.70
N ASN A 100 22.61 -15.10 13.47
CA ASN A 100 23.74 -14.20 13.23
C ASN A 100 24.61 -14.04 14.47
N LYS A 101 24.00 -13.88 15.65
CA LYS A 101 24.73 -13.83 16.93
C LYS A 101 25.52 -15.11 17.18
N LEU A 102 24.91 -16.27 16.93
CA LEU A 102 25.55 -17.57 17.12
C LEU A 102 26.75 -17.75 16.17
N LYS A 103 26.61 -17.36 14.90
CA LYS A 103 27.73 -17.35 13.93
C LYS A 103 28.87 -16.43 14.36
N LYS A 104 28.56 -15.24 14.88
CA LYS A 104 29.58 -14.32 15.41
C LYS A 104 30.33 -14.95 16.59
N MET A 105 29.59 -15.58 17.50
CA MET A 105 30.18 -16.24 18.68
C MET A 105 31.03 -17.45 18.28
N GLU A 106 30.59 -18.25 17.30
CA GLU A 106 31.37 -19.35 16.72
C GLU A 106 32.68 -18.84 16.09
N MET A 107 32.61 -17.76 15.31
CA MET A 107 33.80 -17.14 14.71
C MET A 107 34.74 -16.58 15.78
N PHE A 108 34.20 -15.98 16.84
CA PHE A 108 34.98 -15.49 17.98
C PHE A 108 35.77 -16.62 18.65
N MET A 109 35.12 -17.75 18.97
CA MET A 109 35.80 -18.91 19.57
C MET A 109 36.90 -19.46 18.65
N LYS A 110 36.61 -19.64 17.36
CA LYS A 110 37.59 -20.14 16.38
C LYS A 110 38.82 -19.24 16.27
N LEU A 111 38.64 -17.92 16.30
CA LEU A 111 39.74 -16.96 16.27
C LEU A 111 40.50 -16.95 17.59
N PHE A 112 39.79 -17.02 18.72
CA PHE A 112 40.39 -17.03 20.05
C PHE A 112 41.26 -18.28 20.30
N GLU A 113 40.87 -19.43 19.77
CA GLU A 113 41.63 -20.69 19.86
C GLU A 113 42.87 -20.73 18.94
N SER A 114 43.00 -19.78 18.00
CA SER A 114 44.12 -19.79 17.07
C SER A 114 45.42 -19.29 17.72
N GLU A 115 46.49 -20.07 17.62
CA GLU A 115 47.78 -19.79 18.27
C GLU A 115 48.55 -18.63 17.62
N HIS A 116 48.32 -18.37 16.33
CA HIS A 116 49.00 -17.33 15.55
C HIS A 116 48.02 -16.41 14.84
N LEU A 117 47.53 -15.41 15.57
CA LEU A 117 46.67 -14.37 15.02
C LEU A 117 47.48 -13.36 14.19
N ASN A 118 47.13 -13.23 12.91
CA ASN A 118 47.58 -12.11 12.10
C ASN A 118 46.88 -10.80 12.53
N ASP A 119 47.40 -9.64 12.13
CA ASP A 119 46.88 -8.35 12.60
C ASP A 119 45.43 -8.07 12.15
N TRP A 120 45.02 -8.63 11.01
CA TRP A 120 43.63 -8.56 10.55
C TRP A 120 42.70 -9.38 11.46
N SER A 121 43.10 -10.59 11.83
CA SER A 121 42.36 -11.47 12.74
C SER A 121 42.26 -10.88 14.14
N LYS A 122 43.31 -10.21 14.64
CA LYS A 122 43.24 -9.46 15.91
C LYS A 122 42.19 -8.36 15.86
N LYS A 123 42.18 -7.56 14.79
CA LYS A 123 41.19 -6.49 14.60
C LYS A 123 39.76 -7.04 14.48
N LEU A 124 39.59 -8.18 13.80
CA LEU A 124 38.30 -8.85 13.70
C LEU A 124 37.83 -9.38 15.06
N LEU A 125 38.73 -9.96 15.86
CA LEU A 125 38.43 -10.45 17.20
C LEU A 125 37.98 -9.31 18.12
N GLU A 126 38.66 -8.16 18.08
CA GLU A 126 38.28 -6.96 18.84
C GLU A 126 36.90 -6.44 18.41
N LYS A 127 36.64 -6.38 17.09
CA LYS A 127 35.33 -5.99 16.57
C LYS A 127 34.22 -6.94 17.02
N LEU A 128 34.47 -8.25 16.97
CA LEU A 128 33.51 -9.26 17.45
C LEU A 128 33.30 -9.14 18.96
N ASN A 129 34.33 -8.82 19.74
CA ASN A 129 34.23 -8.61 21.18
C ASN A 129 33.27 -7.44 21.50
N TYR A 130 33.44 -6.31 20.82
CA TYR A 130 32.54 -5.16 20.96
C TYR A 130 31.11 -5.48 20.50
N GLU A 131 30.94 -6.15 19.36
CA GLU A 131 29.60 -6.48 18.84
C GLU A 131 28.85 -7.54 19.68
N LEU A 132 29.56 -8.46 20.33
CA LEU A 132 28.95 -9.53 21.13
C LEU A 132 28.73 -9.13 22.60
N PHE A 133 29.65 -8.35 23.17
CA PHE A 133 29.70 -8.08 24.61
C PHE A 133 29.65 -6.59 24.97
N GLY A 134 29.82 -5.68 24.02
CA GLY A 134 29.75 -4.23 24.25
C GLY A 134 30.91 -3.64 25.05
N ASN A 135 32.02 -4.38 25.17
CA ASN A 135 33.23 -3.99 25.90
C ASN A 135 34.25 -3.28 25.00
#